data_AF-G9L200-F1
#
_entry.id   AF-G9L200-F1
#
_cell.length_a   1.000
_cell.length_b   1.000
_cell.length_c   1.000
_cell.angle_alpha   90.00
_cell.angle_beta   90.00
_cell.angle_gamma   90.00
#
_symmetry.space_group_name_H-M   'P 1'
#
loop_
_entity.id
_entity.type
_entity.pdbx_description
1 polymer ?
#
loop_
_entity_poly.entity_id
_entity_poly.type
_entity_poly.pdbx_seq_one_letter_code
_entity_poly.pdbx_strand_id
1 'polypeptide(L)'
;KIIDAIHSGSLLTANYKRTEVFGLDIPTEVEGVPSEILDPVNTWSDKKAYQDTLLKLGGLFKKNFETFTNYKIGKDNKLTEEILAAGP
;
A
#
# COMPACT_ATOMS: atom_id res chain seq x y z
N LYS A 1 -14.66 8.99 -9.38
CA LYS A 1 -13.63 10.03 -9.13
C LYS A 1 -12.22 9.46 -9.04
N ILE A 2 -11.89 8.58 -8.08
CA ILE A 2 -10.56 7.93 -8.03
C ILE A 2 -10.30 7.09 -9.29
N ILE A 3 -11.25 6.24 -9.69
CA ILE A 3 -11.14 5.44 -10.92
C ILE A 3 -11.02 6.33 -12.16
N ASP A 4 -11.79 7.42 -12.23
CA ASP A 4 -11.71 8.39 -13.31
C ASP A 4 -10.31 9.04 -13.39
N ALA A 5 -9.70 9.37 -12.25
CA ALA A 5 -8.34 9.92 -12.17
C ALA A 5 -7.26 8.91 -12.62
N ILE A 6 -7.48 7.61 -12.37
CA ILE A 6 -6.63 6.55 -12.91
C ILE A 6 -6.74 6.51 -14.43
N HIS A 7 -7.95 6.52 -14.97
CA HIS A 7 -8.17 6.42 -16.43
C HIS A 7 -7.81 7.68 -17.20
N SER A 8 -7.92 8.86 -16.59
CA SER A 8 -7.51 10.12 -17.20
C SER A 8 -5.98 10.29 -17.23
N GLY A 9 -5.25 9.49 -16.44
CA GLY A 9 -3.80 9.62 -16.27
C GLY A 9 -3.38 10.79 -15.37
N SER A 10 -4.31 11.50 -14.72
CA SER A 10 -3.96 12.64 -13.86
C SER A 10 -3.09 12.24 -12.67
N LEU A 11 -3.19 10.99 -12.23
CA LEU A 11 -2.35 10.43 -11.17
C LEU A 11 -0.88 10.26 -11.58
N LEU A 12 -0.55 10.20 -12.88
CA LEU A 12 0.84 10.04 -13.34
C LEU A 12 1.74 11.24 -12.97
N THR A 13 1.15 12.41 -12.71
CA THR A 13 1.86 13.65 -12.37
C THR A 13 1.47 14.19 -10.99
N ALA A 14 0.74 13.42 -10.19
CA ALA A 14 0.31 13.84 -8.87
C ALA A 14 1.47 13.83 -7.86
N ASN A 15 1.31 14.54 -6.75
CA ASN A 15 2.19 14.43 -5.60
C ASN A 15 1.77 13.24 -4.73
N TYR A 16 2.75 12.57 -4.13
CA TYR A 16 2.53 11.35 -3.37
C TYR A 16 3.18 11.40 -2.00
N LYS A 17 2.56 10.69 -1.05
CA LYS A 17 3.10 10.38 0.26
C LYS A 17 3.26 8.87 0.39
N ARG A 18 4.45 8.44 0.82
CA ARG A 18 4.77 7.04 1.10
C ARG A 18 4.20 6.61 2.46
N THR A 19 3.56 5.44 2.52
CA THR A 19 3.14 4.83 3.79
C THR A 19 4.30 4.12 4.46
N GLU A 20 4.38 4.19 5.79
CA GLU A 20 5.52 3.67 6.56
C GLU A 20 5.55 2.14 6.64
N VAL A 21 4.40 1.48 6.81
CA VAL A 21 4.33 0.03 6.97
C VAL A 21 4.34 -0.70 5.64
N PHE A 22 3.52 -0.28 4.67
CA PHE A 22 3.36 -1.00 3.39
C PHE A 22 4.17 -0.41 2.24
N GLY A 23 4.84 0.74 2.43
CA GLY A 23 5.62 1.36 1.36
C GLY A 23 4.79 1.78 0.13
N LEU A 24 3.47 1.93 0.27
CA LEU A 24 2.57 2.37 -0.80
C LEU A 24 2.63 3.89 -0.98
N ASP A 25 2.59 4.34 -2.23
CA ASP A 25 2.47 5.75 -2.58
C ASP A 25 0.98 6.14 -2.68
N ILE A 26 0.53 7.02 -1.78
CA ILE A 26 -0.83 7.56 -1.73
C ILE A 26 -0.81 8.98 -2.33
N PRO A 27 -1.68 9.32 -3.30
CA PRO A 27 -1.73 10.66 -3.86
C PRO A 27 -2.20 11.65 -2.77
N THR A 28 -1.59 12.84 -2.72
CA THR A 28 -1.94 13.87 -1.73
C THR A 28 -3.28 14.54 -2.03
N GLU A 29 -3.72 14.49 -3.28
CA GLU A 29 -4.97 15.05 -3.76
C GLU A 29 -5.51 14.27 -4.97
N VAL A 30 -6.84 14.25 -5.10
CA VAL A 30 -7.55 13.73 -6.27
C VAL A 30 -8.75 14.65 -6.51
N GLU A 31 -8.90 15.16 -7.73
CA GLU A 31 -10.00 16.09 -8.05
C GLU A 31 -11.37 15.48 -7.74
N GLY A 32 -12.19 16.24 -6.99
CA GLY A 32 -13.52 15.81 -6.58
C GLY A 32 -13.52 14.72 -5.50
N VAL A 33 -12.39 14.48 -4.82
CA VAL A 33 -12.27 13.60 -3.65
C VAL A 33 -11.69 14.41 -2.49
N PRO A 34 -12.31 14.41 -1.30
CA PRO A 34 -11.74 15.05 -0.12
C PRO A 34 -10.36 14.47 0.22
N SER A 35 -9.31 15.30 0.30
CA SER A 35 -7.94 14.81 0.56
C SER A 35 -7.81 14.10 1.91
N GLU A 36 -8.67 14.43 2.88
CA GLU A 36 -8.69 13.78 4.18
C GLU A 36 -8.94 12.27 4.09
N ILE A 37 -9.77 11.81 3.16
CA ILE A 37 -10.10 10.37 3.06
C ILE A 37 -9.05 9.57 2.27
N LEU A 38 -8.09 10.24 1.63
CA LEU A 38 -7.03 9.59 0.86
C LEU A 38 -6.00 8.92 1.78
N ASP A 39 -5.67 9.57 2.90
CA ASP A 39 -4.84 8.95 3.95
C ASP A 39 -5.76 8.26 4.97
N PRO A 40 -5.81 6.92 5.02
CA PRO A 40 -6.76 6.19 5.86
C PRO A 40 -6.58 6.47 7.35
N VAL A 41 -5.41 6.95 7.81
CA VAL A 41 -5.25 7.35 9.21
C VAL A 41 -6.24 8.43 9.62
N ASN A 42 -6.61 9.33 8.69
CA ASN A 42 -7.48 10.47 8.97
C ASN A 42 -8.92 10.07 9.22
N THR A 43 -9.38 8.94 8.67
CA THR A 43 -10.76 8.45 8.82
C THR A 43 -11.01 7.74 10.15
N TRP A 44 -9.96 7.46 10.91
CA TRP A 44 -10.05 6.84 12.23
C TRP A 44 -10.12 7.89 13.33
N SER A 45 -11.08 7.76 14.24
CA SER A 45 -11.18 8.62 15.43
C SER A 45 -10.04 8.34 16.41
N ASP A 46 -9.71 7.06 16.62
CA ASP A 46 -8.57 6.61 17.42
C ASP A 46 -7.36 6.27 16.53
N LYS A 47 -6.38 7.17 16.52
CA LYS A 47 -5.15 6.99 15.73
C LYS A 47 -4.28 5.85 16.25
N LYS A 48 -4.34 5.55 17.55
CA LYS A 48 -3.60 4.43 18.13
C LYS A 48 -4.21 3.10 17.69
N ALA A 49 -5.54 2.98 17.71
CA ALA A 49 -6.23 1.81 17.19
C ALA A 49 -5.95 1.56 15.70
N TYR A 50 -5.83 2.63 14.90
CA TYR A 50 -5.37 2.54 13.51
C TYR A 50 -3.96 1.96 13.43
N GLN A 51 -2.99 2.51 14.17
CA GLN A 51 -1.60 2.04 14.18
C GLN A 51 -1.49 0.58 14.61
N ASP A 52 -2.19 0.18 15.67
CA ASP A 52 -2.21 -1.20 16.16
C ASP A 52 -2.78 -2.16 15.09
N THR A 53 -3.84 -1.73 14.39
CA THR A 53 -4.44 -2.50 13.29
C THR A 53 -3.52 -2.58 12.08
N LEU A 54 -2.84 -1.48 11.72
CA LEU A 54 -1.91 -1.40 10.60
C LEU A 54 -0.73 -2.35 10.80
N LEU A 55 -0.13 -2.36 11.99
CA LEU A 55 0.98 -3.25 12.35
C LEU A 55 0.53 -4.71 12.38
N LYS A 56 -0.66 -4.99 12.95
CA LYS A 56 -1.24 -6.34 12.93
C LYS A 56 -1.45 -6.83 11.50
N LEU A 57 -1.98 -5.98 10.62
CA LEU A 57 -2.19 -6.32 9.22
C LEU A 57 -0.87 -6.60 8.51
N GLY A 58 0.15 -5.76 8.70
CA GLY A 58 1.50 -6.00 8.17
C GLY A 58 2.06 -7.35 8.61
N GLY A 59 1.89 -7.72 9.88
CA GLY A 59 2.27 -9.03 10.40
C GLY A 59 1.50 -10.20 9.77
N LEU A 60 0.21 -10.04 9.49
CA LEU A 60 -0.60 -11.05 8.79
C LEU A 60 -0.14 -11.25 7.34
N PHE A 61 0.22 -10.16 6.64
CA PHE A 61 0.79 -10.23 5.30
C PHE A 61 2.14 -10.98 5.31
N LYS A 62 3.06 -10.62 6.22
CA LYS A 62 4.34 -11.34 6.40
C LYS A 62 4.14 -12.83 6.60
N LYS A 63 3.29 -13.19 7.57
CA LYS A 63 3.00 -14.59 7.90
C LYS A 63 2.38 -15.35 6.73
N ASN A 64 1.43 -14.75 6.02
CA ASN A 64 0.85 -15.38 4.84
C ASN A 64 1.91 -15.63 3.76
N PHE A 65 2.84 -14.69 3.60
CA PHE A 65 3.87 -14.75 2.57
C PHE A 65 4.96 -15.82 2.82
N GLU A 66 5.17 -16.25 4.07
CA GLU A 66 6.09 -17.34 4.42
C GLU A 66 5.85 -18.60 3.60
N THR A 67 4.58 -18.92 3.28
CA THR A 67 4.18 -20.09 2.47
C THR A 67 4.71 -20.03 1.04
N PHE A 68 5.01 -18.85 0.51
CA PHE A 68 5.41 -18.63 -0.87
C PHE A 68 6.93 -18.43 -1.04
N THR A 69 7.69 -18.40 0.06
CA THR A 69 9.15 -18.17 0.04
C THR A 69 9.94 -19.17 -0.80
N ASN A 70 9.46 -20.41 -0.89
CA ASN A 70 10.08 -21.47 -1.68
C ASN A 70 9.47 -21.64 -3.08
N TYR A 71 8.48 -20.83 -3.44
CA TYR A 71 7.85 -20.89 -4.74
C TYR A 71 8.74 -20.22 -5.78
N LYS A 72 9.09 -20.95 -6.84
CA LYS A 72 9.92 -20.42 -7.93
C LYS A 72 9.03 -19.81 -9.01
N ILE A 73 9.19 -18.51 -9.24
CA ILE A 73 8.54 -17.80 -10.35
C ILE A 73 9.61 -17.44 -11.37
N GLY A 74 9.51 -17.99 -12.58
CA GLY A 74 10.49 -17.75 -13.64
C GLY A 74 11.65 -18.75 -13.65
N LYS A 75 12.81 -18.33 -14.18
CA LYS A 75 13.97 -19.22 -14.38
C LYS A 75 14.80 -19.40 -13.10
N ASP A 76 14.68 -18.49 -12.15
CA ASP A 76 15.43 -18.46 -10.89
C ASP A 76 14.54 -17.92 -9.75
N ASN A 77 15.13 -17.71 -8.56
CA ASN A 77 14.40 -17.24 -7.38
C ASN A 77 14.29 -15.71 -7.29
N LYS A 78 14.85 -14.97 -8.26
CA LYS A 78 15.02 -13.51 -8.15
C LYS A 78 13.68 -12.78 -8.04
N LEU A 79 12.69 -13.19 -8.83
CA LEU A 79 11.34 -12.62 -8.78
C LEU A 79 10.67 -12.85 -7.43
N THR A 80 10.87 -14.01 -6.81
CA THR A 80 10.33 -14.31 -5.47
C THR A 80 10.97 -13.41 -4.42
N GLU A 81 12.28 -13.17 -4.52
CA GLU A 81 13.01 -12.26 -3.64
C GLU A 81 12.55 -10.80 -3.80
N GLU A 82 12.33 -10.33 -5.03
CA GLU A 82 11.81 -8.99 -5.32
C GLU A 82 10.40 -8.78 -4.74
N ILE A 83 9.52 -9.77 -4.89
CA ILE A 83 8.15 -9.72 -4.34
C ILE A 83 8.20 -9.70 -2.80
N LEU A 84 9.07 -10.51 -2.19
CA LEU A 84 9.25 -10.52 -0.73
C LEU A 84 9.76 -9.18 -0.21
N ALA A 85 10.68 -8.54 -0.93
CA ALA A 85 11.24 -7.24 -0.55
C ALA A 85 10.24 -6.07 -0.68
N ALA A 86 9.18 -6.23 -1.48
CA ALA A 86 8.13 -5.23 -1.65
C ALA A 86 6.99 -5.36 -0.62
N GLY A 87 7.02 -6.37 0.25
CA GLY A 87 6.05 -6.52 1.34
C GLY A 87 6.26 -5.52 2.49
N PRO A 88 5.29 -5.41 3.41
CA PRO A 88 5.47 -4.70 4.68
C PRO A 88 6.49 -5.37 5.59
#